data_AF-A0A1E7EMD5-F1
#
_entry.id   AF-A0A1E7EMD5-F1
#
_cell.length_a   1.000
_cell.length_b   1.000
_cell.length_c   1.000
_cell.angle_alpha   90.00
_cell.angle_beta   90.00
_cell.angle_gamma   90.00
#
_symmetry.space_group_name_H-M   'P 1'
#
loop_
_entity.id
_entity.type
_entity.pdbx_description
1 polymer ?
#
loop_
_entity_poly.entity_id
_entity_poly.type
_entity_poly.pdbx_seq_one_letter_code
_entity_poly.pdbx_strand_id
1 'polypeptide(L)'
;MTEYGGKKGKTVFLKQAPEFVAIFGPDGFPLTSERMQLEMDVYGEYKDILGYPLKNEYLPWINYFDKKHMIVIMEFLDGHDLLDHALVSKSASDDCNEKKIAEYLGDFMGRVHSATHSSNVSKKRCNYLTKHFENREMRDVQLEFVFTK
;
A
#
# COMPACT_ATOMS: atom_id res chain seq x y z
N MET A 1 -16.37 -20.43 -40.26
CA MET A 1 -15.39 -19.96 -39.27
C MET A 1 -16.09 -18.98 -38.36
N THR A 2 -16.51 -19.43 -37.19
CA THR A 2 -17.16 -18.61 -36.17
C THR A 2 -16.08 -17.93 -35.33
N GLU A 3 -16.00 -16.60 -35.44
CA GLU A 3 -15.18 -15.78 -34.56
C GLU A 3 -15.71 -15.90 -33.13
N TYR A 4 -14.92 -16.49 -32.24
CA TYR A 4 -15.14 -16.38 -30.81
C TYR A 4 -14.87 -14.93 -30.41
N GLY A 5 -15.94 -14.16 -30.21
CA GLY A 5 -15.90 -12.87 -29.54
C GLY A 5 -15.34 -13.03 -28.12
N GLY A 6 -14.02 -12.93 -28.00
CA GLY A 6 -13.32 -12.94 -26.73
C GLY A 6 -13.84 -11.78 -25.87
N LYS A 7 -14.48 -12.11 -24.74
CA LYS A 7 -14.74 -11.13 -23.68
C LYS A 7 -13.40 -10.43 -23.40
N LYS A 8 -13.32 -9.11 -23.57
CA LYS A 8 -12.16 -8.31 -23.13
C LYS A 8 -11.90 -8.66 -21.66
N GLY A 9 -10.78 -9.34 -21.39
CA GLY A 9 -10.38 -9.64 -20.02
C GLY A 9 -10.18 -8.33 -19.27
N LYS A 10 -10.64 -8.28 -18.02
CA LYS A 10 -10.23 -7.20 -17.10
C LYS A 10 -8.92 -7.63 -16.45
N THR A 11 -7.90 -6.78 -16.51
CA THR A 11 -6.61 -7.01 -15.86
C THR A 11 -6.71 -6.67 -14.38
N VAL A 12 -6.07 -7.47 -13.52
CA VAL A 12 -5.98 -7.25 -12.08
C VAL A 12 -4.55 -7.52 -11.61
N PHE A 13 -4.16 -6.91 -10.49
CA PHE A 13 -2.92 -7.21 -9.81
C PHE A 13 -3.16 -8.23 -8.71
N LEU A 14 -2.34 -9.28 -8.66
CA LEU A 14 -2.36 -10.27 -7.58
C LEU A 14 -1.10 -10.11 -6.74
N LYS A 15 -1.29 -9.83 -5.45
CA LYS A 15 -0.23 -9.70 -4.45
C LYS A 15 -0.32 -10.85 -3.46
N GLN A 16 0.79 -11.52 -3.23
CA GLN A 16 0.94 -12.52 -2.18
C GLN A 16 2.29 -12.31 -1.48
N ALA A 17 2.27 -12.33 -0.15
CA ALA A 17 3.48 -12.22 0.65
C ALA A 17 4.13 -13.58 0.86
N PRO A 18 5.43 -13.76 0.53
CA PRO A 18 6.18 -14.91 1.03
C PRO A 18 6.48 -14.78 2.52
N GLU A 19 6.80 -15.90 3.17
CA GLU A 19 7.19 -16.02 4.60
C GLU A 19 8.63 -15.53 4.89
N PHE A 20 9.16 -14.66 4.03
CA PHE A 20 10.49 -14.08 4.13
C PHE A 20 10.53 -12.73 3.44
N VAL A 21 11.56 -11.94 3.73
CA VAL A 21 11.85 -10.70 3.01
C VAL A 21 12.39 -11.06 1.62
N ALA A 22 11.61 -10.75 0.59
CA ALA A 22 11.82 -11.23 -0.78
C ALA A 22 13.24 -11.00 -1.34
N ILE A 23 13.86 -9.86 -1.03
CA ILE A 23 15.21 -9.51 -1.51
C ILE A 23 16.32 -10.40 -0.95
N PHE A 24 16.11 -11.06 0.19
CA PHE A 24 17.07 -11.98 0.79
C PHE A 24 16.81 -13.45 0.41
N GLY A 25 15.72 -13.72 -0.29
CA GLY A 25 15.32 -15.06 -0.67
C GLY A 25 14.81 -15.92 0.51
N PRO A 26 14.45 -17.19 0.24
CA PRO A 26 13.81 -18.07 1.23
C PRO A 26 14.64 -18.39 2.47
N ASP A 27 15.97 -18.43 2.32
CA ASP A 27 16.91 -18.68 3.43
C ASP A 27 17.36 -17.40 4.13
N GLY A 28 16.77 -16.26 3.74
CA GLY A 28 17.10 -14.94 4.25
C GLY A 28 16.34 -14.57 5.52
N PHE A 29 16.03 -13.28 5.67
CA PHE A 29 15.34 -12.75 6.84
C PHE A 29 13.88 -13.24 6.89
N PRO A 30 13.47 -14.03 7.92
CA PRO A 30 12.10 -14.51 8.05
C PRO A 30 11.11 -13.37 8.26
N LEU A 31 9.93 -13.46 7.64
CA LEU A 31 8.91 -12.42 7.76
C LEU A 31 7.52 -12.99 7.47
N THR A 32 6.64 -12.95 8.46
CA THR A 32 5.31 -13.56 8.37
C THR A 32 4.47 -13.00 7.22
N SER A 33 3.74 -13.85 6.50
CA SER A 33 2.74 -13.41 5.52
C SER A 33 1.53 -12.72 6.17
N GLU A 34 1.33 -12.86 7.48
CA GLU A 34 0.25 -12.19 8.22
C GLU A 34 0.29 -10.66 8.11
N ARG A 35 1.46 -10.08 7.75
CA ARG A 35 1.58 -8.66 7.39
C ARG A 35 0.61 -8.20 6.31
N MET A 36 0.12 -9.13 5.46
CA MET A 36 -0.91 -8.83 4.45
C MET A 36 -2.25 -8.49 5.07
N GLN A 37 -2.66 -9.16 6.16
CA GLN A 37 -3.87 -8.81 6.89
C GLN A 37 -3.76 -7.39 7.45
N LEU A 38 -2.61 -7.06 8.03
CA LEU A 38 -2.35 -5.72 8.53
C LEU A 38 -2.37 -4.65 7.42
N GLU A 39 -1.78 -4.95 6.24
CA GLU A 39 -1.87 -4.07 5.08
C GLU A 39 -3.33 -3.81 4.69
N MET A 40 -4.18 -4.84 4.69
CA MET A 40 -5.61 -4.69 4.38
C MET A 40 -6.37 -3.91 5.45
N ASP A 41 -6.01 -4.05 6.73
CA ASP A 41 -6.59 -3.26 7.82
C ASP A 41 -6.20 -1.79 7.69
N VAL A 42 -4.95 -1.48 7.29
CA VAL A 42 -4.48 -0.11 7.01
C VAL A 42 -5.21 0.47 5.80
N TYR A 43 -5.39 -0.31 4.73
CA TYR A 43 -6.20 0.09 3.57
C TYR A 43 -7.63 0.45 3.97
N GLY A 44 -8.24 -0.35 4.86
CA GLY A 44 -9.56 -0.06 5.42
C GLY A 44 -9.59 1.27 6.17
N GLU A 45 -8.62 1.49 7.05
CA GLU A 45 -8.47 2.74 7.82
C GLU A 45 -8.34 3.95 6.90
N TYR A 46 -7.45 3.88 5.89
CA TYR A 46 -7.22 5.00 4.96
C TYR A 46 -8.45 5.27 4.10
N LYS A 47 -9.13 4.22 3.64
CA LYS A 47 -10.35 4.34 2.86
C LYS A 47 -11.45 5.08 3.63
N ASP A 48 -11.59 4.78 4.92
CA ASP A 48 -12.58 5.43 5.78
C ASP A 48 -12.21 6.89 6.08
N ILE A 49 -10.93 7.19 6.34
CA ILE A 49 -10.44 8.56 6.55
C ILE A 49 -10.64 9.44 5.31
N LEU A 50 -10.32 8.91 4.12
CA LEU A 50 -10.38 9.67 2.88
C LEU A 50 -11.81 9.88 2.38
N GLY A 51 -12.69 8.87 2.55
CA GLY A 51 -14.06 8.94 2.06
C GLY A 51 -14.15 9.10 0.53
N TYR A 52 -15.35 9.37 0.01
CA TYR A 52 -15.52 9.69 -1.42
C TYR A 52 -15.45 11.21 -1.63
N PRO A 53 -14.80 11.72 -2.70
CA PRO A 53 -14.18 10.98 -3.81
C PRO A 53 -12.73 10.52 -3.57
N LEU A 54 -12.06 11.06 -2.55
CA LEU A 54 -10.61 10.97 -2.37
C LEU A 54 -10.06 9.55 -2.27
N LYS A 55 -10.81 8.59 -1.69
CA LYS A 55 -10.38 7.19 -1.63
C LYS A 55 -10.14 6.58 -3.02
N ASN A 56 -10.90 7.00 -4.04
CA ASN A 56 -10.74 6.50 -5.40
C ASN A 56 -9.59 7.21 -6.14
N GLU A 57 -9.14 8.35 -5.63
CA GLU A 57 -8.06 9.14 -6.20
C GLU A 57 -6.70 8.71 -5.65
N TYR A 58 -6.63 8.38 -4.36
CA TYR A 58 -5.37 8.04 -3.68
C TYR A 58 -5.09 6.55 -3.53
N LEU A 59 -6.12 5.69 -3.53
CA LEU A 59 -5.96 4.27 -3.20
C LEU A 59 -6.39 3.40 -4.38
N PRO A 60 -5.62 2.34 -4.71
CA PRO A 60 -6.07 1.33 -5.65
C PRO A 60 -7.30 0.59 -5.12
N TRP A 61 -8.17 0.19 -6.03
CA TRP A 61 -9.35 -0.61 -5.65
C TRP A 61 -8.96 -2.03 -5.22
N ILE A 62 -9.32 -2.42 -3.99
CA ILE A 62 -9.20 -3.82 -3.52
C ILE A 62 -10.42 -4.62 -3.98
N ASN A 63 -10.21 -5.60 -4.87
CA ASN A 63 -11.28 -6.45 -5.39
C ASN A 63 -11.60 -7.62 -4.46
N TYR A 64 -10.57 -8.25 -3.90
CA TYR A 64 -10.71 -9.43 -3.04
C TYR A 64 -9.49 -9.62 -2.14
N PHE A 65 -9.72 -10.15 -0.93
CA PHE A 65 -8.65 -10.58 -0.03
C PHE A 65 -8.95 -11.97 0.53
N ASP A 66 -8.11 -12.94 0.16
CA ASP A 66 -8.10 -14.27 0.73
C ASP A 66 -7.30 -14.28 2.03
N LYS A 67 -8.00 -14.19 3.17
CA LYS A 67 -7.38 -14.24 4.50
C LYS A 67 -6.69 -15.56 4.81
N LYS A 68 -7.08 -16.66 4.16
CA LYS A 68 -6.49 -17.97 4.44
C LYS A 68 -5.13 -18.12 3.75
N HIS A 69 -5.03 -17.63 2.52
CA HIS A 69 -3.82 -17.75 1.71
C HIS A 69 -2.98 -16.46 1.65
N MET A 70 -3.43 -15.40 2.32
CA MET A 70 -2.82 -14.06 2.33
C MET A 70 -2.63 -13.48 0.92
N ILE A 71 -3.66 -13.64 0.07
CA ILE A 71 -3.65 -13.18 -1.33
C ILE A 71 -4.60 -11.99 -1.48
N VAL A 72 -4.08 -10.89 -2.03
CA VAL A 72 -4.87 -9.70 -2.39
C VAL A 72 -4.99 -9.61 -3.90
N ILE A 73 -6.22 -9.44 -4.38
CA ILE A 73 -6.52 -9.09 -5.77
C ILE A 73 -6.96 -7.63 -5.76
N MET A 74 -6.25 -6.79 -6.50
CA MET A 74 -6.47 -5.34 -6.53
C MET A 74 -6.39 -4.81 -7.95
N GLU A 75 -6.76 -3.53 -8.09
CA GLU A 75 -6.64 -2.78 -9.33
C GLU A 75 -5.23 -2.90 -9.90
N PHE A 76 -5.16 -3.17 -11.19
CA PHE A 76 -3.92 -3.06 -11.93
C PHE A 76 -3.78 -1.61 -12.39
N LEU A 77 -2.81 -0.89 -11.81
CA LEU A 77 -2.51 0.51 -12.13
C LEU A 77 -1.77 0.62 -13.48
N ASP A 78 -2.43 0.16 -14.54
CA ASP A 78 -1.89 0.22 -15.90
C ASP A 78 -1.62 1.66 -16.31
N GLY A 79 -0.54 1.88 -17.06
CA GLY A 79 -0.09 3.22 -17.46
C GLY A 79 0.44 4.11 -16.33
N HIS A 80 0.73 3.56 -15.14
CA HIS A 80 1.39 4.28 -14.05
C HIS A 80 2.82 3.75 -13.83
N ASP A 81 3.73 4.66 -13.52
CA ASP A 81 5.11 4.35 -13.14
C ASP A 81 5.31 4.48 -11.63
N LEU A 82 6.30 3.75 -11.11
CA LEU A 82 6.78 4.00 -9.76
C LEU A 82 7.40 5.40 -9.67
N LEU A 83 7.07 6.14 -8.61
CA LEU A 83 7.52 7.52 -8.43
C LEU A 83 9.06 7.62 -8.40
N ASP A 84 9.76 6.67 -7.79
CA ASP A 84 11.22 6.67 -7.75
C ASP A 84 11.84 6.51 -9.15
N HIS A 85 11.30 5.63 -9.99
CA HIS A 85 11.70 5.50 -11.39
C HIS A 85 11.42 6.80 -12.15
N ALA A 86 10.26 7.42 -11.93
CA ALA A 86 9.89 8.70 -12.53
C ALA A 86 10.76 9.88 -12.03
N LEU A 87 11.37 9.79 -10.85
CA LEU A 87 12.26 10.85 -10.32
C LEU A 87 13.74 10.63 -10.69
N VAL A 88 14.19 9.37 -10.83
CA VAL A 88 15.60 9.02 -11.03
C VAL A 88 15.93 8.78 -12.51
N SER A 89 14.97 8.33 -13.32
CA SER A 89 15.23 8.09 -14.73
C SER A 89 15.31 9.41 -15.50
N LYS A 90 16.32 9.58 -16.38
CA LYS A 90 16.41 10.72 -17.31
C LYS A 90 15.27 10.77 -18.33
N SER A 91 14.47 9.71 -18.39
CA SER A 91 13.22 9.58 -19.15
C SER A 91 12.01 10.13 -18.40
N ALA A 92 12.19 10.71 -17.21
CA ALA A 92 11.29 11.70 -16.64
C ALA A 92 11.21 12.89 -17.60
N SER A 93 10.50 12.66 -18.69
CA SER A 93 10.18 13.59 -19.75
C SER A 93 9.56 14.84 -19.16
N ASP A 94 9.53 15.91 -19.96
CA ASP A 94 8.94 17.23 -19.68
C ASP A 94 7.51 17.25 -19.07
N ASP A 95 6.87 16.09 -18.86
CA ASP A 95 5.56 15.86 -18.23
C ASP A 95 5.59 15.53 -16.72
N CYS A 96 6.75 15.40 -16.07
CA CYS A 96 6.79 15.17 -14.61
C CYS A 96 6.36 16.43 -13.84
N ASN A 97 5.10 16.47 -13.40
CA ASN A 97 4.56 17.59 -12.64
C ASN A 97 4.87 17.45 -11.13
N GLU A 98 6.10 17.79 -10.76
CA GLU A 98 6.61 17.74 -9.38
C GLU A 98 5.71 18.49 -8.39
N LYS A 99 5.16 19.64 -8.79
CA LYS A 99 4.24 20.42 -7.96
C LYS A 99 3.00 19.61 -7.61
N LYS A 100 2.38 18.98 -8.60
CA LYS A 100 1.19 18.16 -8.38
C LYS A 100 1.52 16.92 -7.53
N ILE A 101 2.68 16.30 -7.73
CA ILE A 101 3.15 15.20 -6.89
C ILE A 101 3.24 15.65 -5.41
N ALA A 102 3.86 16.82 -5.16
CA ALA A 102 3.98 17.37 -3.81
C ALA A 102 2.62 17.70 -3.20
N GLU A 103 1.69 18.27 -3.96
CA GLU A 103 0.31 18.56 -3.52
C GLU A 103 -0.42 17.28 -3.12
N TYR A 104 -0.37 16.23 -3.96
CA TYR A 104 -1.07 14.98 -3.73
C TYR A 104 -0.48 14.20 -2.55
N LEU A 105 0.84 14.08 -2.50
CA LEU A 105 1.52 13.41 -1.39
C LEU A 105 1.29 14.14 -0.07
N GLY A 106 1.39 15.47 -0.09
CA GLY A 106 1.15 16.32 1.08
C GLY A 106 -0.29 16.23 1.60
N ASP A 107 -1.28 16.28 0.71
CA ASP A 107 -2.70 16.16 1.10
C ASP A 107 -3.00 14.78 1.67
N PHE A 108 -2.54 13.71 1.01
CA PHE A 108 -2.71 12.33 1.52
C PHE A 108 -2.08 12.16 2.90
N MET A 109 -0.80 12.51 3.04
CA MET A 109 -0.06 12.38 4.30
C MET A 109 -0.71 13.22 5.39
N GLY A 110 -1.06 14.48 5.09
CA GLY A 110 -1.69 15.40 6.05
C GLY A 110 -3.01 14.85 6.59
N ARG A 111 -3.88 14.32 5.73
CA ARG A 111 -5.16 13.73 6.14
C ARG A 111 -4.98 12.51 7.02
N VAL A 112 -4.21 11.54 6.54
CA VAL A 112 -4.03 10.25 7.21
C VAL A 112 -3.34 10.43 8.56
N HIS A 113 -2.22 11.17 8.60
CA HIS A 113 -1.51 11.42 9.84
C HIS A 113 -2.36 12.24 10.81
N SER A 114 -3.02 13.31 10.36
CA SER A 114 -3.85 14.13 11.25
C SER A 114 -5.01 13.33 11.85
N ALA A 115 -5.68 12.48 11.07
CA ALA A 115 -6.83 11.69 11.52
C ALA A 115 -6.46 10.56 12.50
N THR A 116 -5.19 10.13 12.50
CA THR A 116 -4.70 9.03 13.35
C THR A 116 -3.79 9.48 14.48
N HIS A 117 -3.40 10.76 14.49
CA HIS A 117 -2.51 11.31 15.52
C HIS A 117 -3.18 11.27 16.90
N SER A 118 -2.41 10.89 17.92
CA SER A 118 -2.90 10.68 19.29
C SER A 118 -3.55 11.93 19.92
N SER A 119 -3.14 13.14 19.51
CA SER A 119 -3.75 14.40 19.96
C SER A 119 -5.14 14.66 19.36
N ASN A 120 -5.47 14.03 18.24
CA ASN A 120 -6.66 14.32 17.44
C ASN A 120 -7.73 13.22 17.57
N VAL A 121 -7.43 12.13 18.27
CA VAL A 121 -8.34 11.01 18.50
C VAL A 121 -8.61 10.82 19.97
N SER A 122 -9.76 10.21 20.29
CA SER A 122 -10.03 9.82 21.67
C SER A 122 -8.98 8.82 22.19
N LYS A 123 -8.72 8.83 23.51
CA LYS A 123 -7.82 7.86 24.14
C LYS A 123 -8.18 6.40 23.81
N LYS A 124 -9.48 6.08 23.74
CA LYS A 124 -9.97 4.74 23.34
C LYS A 124 -9.54 4.39 21.91
N ARG A 125 -9.68 5.33 20.97
CA ARG A 125 -9.26 5.14 19.57
C ARG A 125 -7.74 5.04 19.47
N CYS A 126 -7.00 5.90 20.16
CA CYS A 126 -5.54 5.83 20.22
C CYS A 126 -5.08 4.43 20.68
N ASN A 127 -5.62 3.94 21.80
CA ASN A 127 -5.28 2.61 22.32
C ASN A 127 -5.59 1.49 21.33
N TYR A 128 -6.73 1.59 20.64
CA TYR A 128 -7.07 0.66 19.56
C TYR A 128 -6.02 0.72 18.44
N LEU A 129 -5.72 1.91 17.90
CA LEU A 129 -4.80 2.08 16.79
C LEU A 129 -3.40 1.56 17.14
N THR A 130 -2.89 1.91 18.32
CA THR A 130 -1.59 1.45 18.81
C THR A 130 -1.52 -0.07 18.93
N LYS A 131 -2.56 -0.72 19.47
CA LYS A 131 -2.56 -2.17 19.67
C LYS A 131 -2.82 -2.93 18.38
N HIS A 132 -3.80 -2.48 17.59
CA HIS A 132 -4.25 -3.18 16.39
C HIS A 132 -3.22 -3.10 15.27
N PHE A 133 -2.54 -1.94 15.13
CA PHE A 133 -1.52 -1.73 14.11
C PHE A 133 -0.09 -1.96 14.59
N GLU A 134 0.09 -2.65 15.72
CA GLU A 134 1.43 -3.04 16.18
C GLU A 134 2.04 -4.05 15.19
N ASN A 135 3.17 -3.68 14.58
CA ASN A 135 3.84 -4.49 13.56
C ASN A 135 5.31 -4.72 13.92
N ARG A 136 5.56 -5.59 14.91
CA ARG A 136 6.90 -5.80 15.45
C ARG A 136 7.88 -6.32 14.41
N GLU A 137 7.50 -7.31 13.61
CA GLU A 137 8.40 -7.93 12.64
C GLU A 137 8.86 -6.94 11.56
N MET A 138 7.95 -6.16 10.96
CA MET A 138 8.33 -5.12 10.00
C MET A 138 9.12 -3.98 10.64
N ARG A 139 8.81 -3.62 11.90
CA ARG A 139 9.59 -2.62 12.64
C ARG A 139 11.01 -3.11 12.88
N ASP A 140 11.19 -4.38 13.22
CA ASP A 140 12.51 -4.95 13.47
C ASP A 140 13.34 -4.99 12.18
N VAL A 141 12.72 -5.26 11.02
CA VAL A 141 13.36 -5.08 9.70
C VAL A 141 13.81 -3.61 9.51
N GLN A 142 12.94 -2.65 9.82
CA GLN A 142 13.32 -1.22 9.71
C GLN A 142 14.45 -0.85 10.66
N LEU A 143 14.43 -1.33 11.91
CA LEU A 143 15.49 -1.06 12.88
C LEU A 143 16.83 -1.59 12.37
N GLU A 144 16.86 -2.84 11.89
CA GLU A 144 18.06 -3.51 11.38
C GLU A 144 18.70 -2.80 10.18
N PHE A 145 17.89 -2.37 9.21
CA PHE A 145 18.42 -1.88 7.93
C PHE A 145 18.44 -0.36 7.78
N VAL A 146 17.74 0.38 8.65
CA VAL A 146 17.66 1.85 8.59
C VAL A 146 18.42 2.50 9.75
N PHE A 147 18.28 1.96 10.96
CA PHE A 147 18.72 2.63 12.19
C PHE A 147 19.98 2.04 12.82
N THR A 148 20.35 0.81 12.46
CA THR A 148 21.63 0.21 12.85
C THR A 148 22.61 0.26 11.68
N LYS A 149 23.76 0.91 11.91
CA LYS A 149 24.94 0.89 11.04
C LYS A 149 26.13 0.44 11.87
#